data_AF-A0A6A5FXJ6-F1
#
_entry.id   AF-A0A6A5FXJ6-F1
#
_cell.length_a   1.000
_cell.length_b   1.000
_cell.length_c   1.000
_cell.angle_alpha   90.00
_cell.angle_beta   90.00
_cell.angle_gamma   90.00
#
_symmetry.space_group_name_H-M   'P 1'
#
loop_
_entity.id
_entity.type
_entity.pdbx_description
1 polymer ?
#
loop_
_entity_poly.entity_id
_entity_poly.type
_entity_poly.pdbx_seq_one_letter_code
_entity_poly.pdbx_strand_id
1 'polypeptide(L)'
;MRIVLLLVLCGFSVHCWSCGEGKFTEGLAWIIAAPADRQSINKCCVTHDQNYQNFCNGIGSISLETADFLFQRCLENTNNRWVRFVVKPLYTAAVGINSWWKKIIKNPC
;
A
#
# COMPACT_ATOMS: atom_id res chain seq x y z
N MET A 1 35.74 -22.06 4.33
CA MET A 1 35.32 -20.64 4.39
C MET A 1 34.41 -20.27 3.20
N ARG A 2 33.26 -20.93 3.03
CA ARG A 2 32.29 -20.58 1.95
C ARG A 2 30.83 -20.49 2.44
N ILE A 3 30.53 -20.94 3.65
CA ILE A 3 29.16 -20.99 4.17
C ILE A 3 28.75 -19.68 4.87
N VAL A 4 29.72 -18.87 5.31
CA VAL A 4 29.44 -17.60 6.02
C VAL A 4 28.98 -16.49 5.06
N LEU A 5 29.27 -16.60 3.75
CA LEU A 5 28.91 -15.56 2.78
C LEU A 5 27.43 -15.58 2.34
N LEU A 6 26.71 -16.68 2.60
CA LEU A 6 25.30 -16.83 2.20
C LEU A 6 24.31 -16.24 3.20
N LEU A 7 24.73 -15.96 4.44
CA LEU A 7 23.86 -15.39 5.47
C LEU A 7 23.84 -13.85 5.47
N VAL A 8 24.68 -13.20 4.65
CA VAL A 8 24.78 -11.73 4.59
C VAL A 8 23.87 -11.12 3.52
N LEU A 9 23.28 -11.94 2.63
CA LEU A 9 22.42 -11.45 1.54
C LEU A 9 20.93 -11.30 1.92
N CYS A 10 20.53 -11.74 3.12
CA CYS A 10 19.14 -11.58 3.60
C CYS A 10 18.92 -10.33 4.47
N GLY A 11 19.88 -9.39 4.50
CA GLY A 11 19.80 -8.16 5.30
C GLY A 11 19.20 -6.95 4.58
N PHE A 12 18.98 -7.03 3.26
CA PHE A 12 18.36 -5.94 2.51
C PHE A 12 16.91 -6.31 2.24
N SER A 13 16.02 -5.78 3.07
CA SER A 13 14.58 -5.79 2.84
C SER A 13 14.28 -5.03 1.54
N VAL A 14 14.41 -5.69 0.40
CA VAL A 14 13.76 -5.25 -0.84
C VAL A 14 12.28 -5.42 -0.57
N HIS A 15 11.64 -4.39 0.00
CA HIS A 15 10.19 -4.42 0.21
C HIS A 15 9.54 -4.64 -1.15
N CYS A 16 8.97 -5.84 -1.33
CA CYS A 16 8.14 -6.15 -2.49
C CYS A 16 7.08 -5.07 -2.65
N TRP A 17 6.72 -4.78 -3.90
CA TRP A 17 5.68 -3.81 -4.21
C TRP A 17 4.33 -4.33 -3.69
N SER A 18 3.69 -3.54 -2.81
CA SER A 18 2.44 -3.87 -2.11
C SER A 18 1.26 -3.01 -2.56
N CYS A 19 1.48 -1.98 -3.38
CA CYS A 19 0.36 -1.16 -3.86
C CYS A 19 -0.42 -1.88 -4.96
N GLY A 20 -1.65 -2.30 -4.68
CA GLY A 20 -2.56 -2.92 -5.64
C GLY A 20 -3.15 -4.22 -5.10
N GLU A 21 -4.32 -4.60 -5.62
CA GLU A 21 -4.99 -5.87 -5.35
C GLU A 21 -4.88 -6.77 -6.58
N GLY A 22 -3.88 -7.65 -6.60
CA GLY A 22 -3.56 -8.55 -7.70
C GLY A 22 -2.63 -7.95 -8.77
N LYS A 23 -2.09 -8.82 -9.64
CA LYS A 23 -0.97 -8.50 -10.55
C LYS A 23 -1.23 -7.33 -11.50
N PHE A 24 -2.47 -7.16 -11.95
CA PHE A 24 -2.83 -6.09 -12.88
C PHE A 24 -2.80 -4.71 -12.23
N THR A 25 -3.48 -4.56 -11.08
CA THR A 25 -3.53 -3.30 -10.35
C THR A 25 -2.19 -2.99 -9.68
N GLU A 26 -1.43 -4.01 -9.26
CA GLU A 26 -0.02 -3.89 -8.84
C GLU A 26 0.83 -3.23 -9.93
N GLY A 27 0.75 -3.75 -11.17
CA GLY A 27 1.50 -3.20 -12.30
C GLY A 27 1.11 -1.77 -12.64
N LEU A 28 -0.19 -1.46 -12.66
CA LEU A 28 -0.68 -0.10 -12.89
C LEU A 28 -0.19 0.88 -11.81
N ALA A 29 -0.30 0.48 -10.54
CA ALA A 29 0.19 1.28 -9.42
C ALA A 29 1.71 1.53 -9.56
N TRP A 30 2.48 0.50 -9.91
CA TRP A 30 3.92 0.63 -10.10
C TRP A 30 4.30 1.64 -11.20
N ILE A 31 3.54 1.65 -12.30
CA ILE A 31 3.70 2.60 -13.40
C ILE A 31 3.32 4.02 -12.96
N ILE A 32 2.17 4.19 -12.30
CA ILE A 32 1.70 5.50 -11.79
C ILE A 32 2.72 6.11 -10.81
N ALA A 33 3.33 5.27 -9.97
CA ALA A 33 4.34 5.69 -9.00
C ALA A 33 5.74 5.93 -9.60
N ALA A 34 5.98 5.59 -10.87
CA ALA A 34 7.31 5.62 -11.49
C ALA A 34 8.06 6.96 -11.40
N PRO A 35 7.41 8.12 -11.54
CA PRO A 35 8.07 9.43 -11.46
C PRO A 35 8.40 9.89 -10.02
N ALA A 36 8.10 9.08 -9.01
CA ALA A 36 8.26 9.42 -7.60
C ALA A 36 9.10 8.39 -6.84
N ASP A 37 9.38 8.69 -5.57
CA ASP A 37 9.99 7.72 -4.66
C ASP A 37 9.00 6.60 -4.36
N ARG A 38 9.10 5.52 -5.14
CA ARG A 38 8.30 4.32 -4.98
C ARG A 38 8.45 3.70 -3.60
N GLN A 39 9.60 3.84 -2.93
CA GLN A 39 9.79 3.24 -1.61
C GLN A 39 8.91 3.93 -0.56
N SER A 40 8.84 5.27 -0.57
CA SER A 40 7.93 6.02 0.31
C SER A 40 6.46 5.71 0.03
N ILE A 41 6.08 5.62 -1.25
CA ILE A 41 4.71 5.24 -1.63
C ILE A 41 4.41 3.81 -1.16
N ASN A 42 5.33 2.88 -1.37
CA ASN A 42 5.14 1.47 -1.01
C ASN A 42 4.98 1.28 0.50
N LYS A 43 5.69 2.06 1.32
CA LYS A 43 5.50 2.06 2.78
C LYS A 43 4.05 2.39 3.16
N CYS A 44 3.43 3.37 2.48
CA CYS A 44 2.02 3.68 2.71
C CYS A 44 1.10 2.51 2.37
N CYS A 45 1.38 1.79 1.28
CA CYS A 45 0.60 0.61 0.88
C CYS A 45 0.77 -0.56 1.86
N VAL A 46 2.00 -0.86 2.28
CA VAL A 46 2.27 -1.89 3.31
C VAL A 46 1.50 -1.61 4.60
N THR A 47 1.51 -0.35 5.07
CA THR A 47 0.75 0.03 6.28
C THR A 47 -0.76 -0.05 6.06
N HIS A 48 -1.25 0.31 4.86
CA HIS A 48 -2.66 0.19 4.51
C HIS A 48 -3.11 -1.28 4.52
N ASP A 49 -2.35 -2.16 3.86
CA ASP A 49 -2.60 -3.60 3.83
C ASP A 49 -2.59 -4.20 5.25
N GLN A 50 -1.64 -3.82 6.10
CA GLN A 50 -1.58 -4.26 7.49
C GLN A 50 -2.83 -3.83 8.28
N ASN A 51 -3.26 -2.57 8.14
CA ASN A 51 -4.47 -2.08 8.79
C ASN A 51 -5.72 -2.81 8.29
N TYR A 52 -5.77 -3.10 7.00
CA TYR A 52 -6.86 -3.85 6.38
C TYR A 52 -6.89 -5.31 6.87
N GLN A 53 -5.74 -5.99 6.94
CA GLN A 53 -5.62 -7.34 7.49
C GLN A 53 -5.99 -7.38 8.97
N ASN A 54 -5.57 -6.38 9.75
CA ASN A 54 -5.95 -6.24 11.15
C ASN A 54 -7.48 -6.10 11.31
N PHE A 55 -8.11 -5.26 10.48
CA PHE A 55 -9.57 -5.15 10.42
C PHE A 55 -10.23 -6.51 10.11
N CYS A 56 -9.74 -7.23 9.11
CA CYS A 56 -10.30 -8.52 8.72
C CYS A 56 -10.12 -9.63 9.75
N ASN A 57 -9.01 -9.61 10.48
CA ASN A 57 -8.72 -10.55 11.55
C ASN A 57 -9.35 -10.16 12.90
N GLY A 58 -10.07 -9.03 12.97
CA GLY A 58 -10.65 -8.50 14.22
C GLY A 58 -9.59 -8.04 15.22
N ILE A 59 -8.40 -7.70 14.75
CA ILE A 59 -7.26 -7.24 15.57
C ILE A 59 -7.26 -5.72 15.59
N GLY A 60 -7.48 -5.13 16.77
CA GLY A 60 -7.53 -3.68 16.94
C GLY A 60 -8.85 -3.05 16.51
N SER A 61 -8.96 -1.73 16.65
CA SER A 61 -10.18 -0.95 16.44
C SER A 61 -10.17 -0.09 15.16
N ILE A 62 -9.26 -0.38 14.23
CA ILE A 62 -9.13 0.40 12.99
C ILE A 62 -10.22 -0.06 12.02
N SER A 63 -11.14 0.85 11.68
CA SER A 63 -12.14 0.63 10.63
C SER A 63 -11.52 0.75 9.23
N LEU A 64 -12.18 0.18 8.22
CA LEU A 64 -11.79 0.37 6.81
C LEU A 64 -11.62 1.84 6.42
N GLU A 65 -12.57 2.69 6.84
CA GLU A 65 -12.53 4.12 6.54
C GLU A 65 -11.34 4.81 7.23
N THR A 66 -10.99 4.37 8.43
CA THR A 66 -9.80 4.85 9.14
C THR A 66 -8.52 4.39 8.43
N ALA A 67 -8.45 3.15 7.95
CA ALA A 67 -7.32 2.65 7.18
C ALA A 67 -7.11 3.48 5.91
N ASP A 68 -8.20 3.74 5.16
CA ASP A 68 -8.18 4.55 3.93
C ASP A 68 -7.76 6.00 4.22
N PHE A 69 -8.25 6.60 5.30
CA PHE A 69 -7.84 7.93 5.73
C PHE A 69 -6.34 8.01 6.08
N LEU A 70 -5.84 7.04 6.85
CA LEU A 70 -4.42 6.98 7.23
C LEU A 70 -3.52 6.79 6.00
N PHE A 71 -3.97 6.00 5.03
CA PHE A 71 -3.28 5.82 3.75
C PHE A 71 -3.17 7.14 2.97
N GLN A 72 -4.27 7.88 2.83
CA GLN A 72 -4.28 9.19 2.16
C GLN A 72 -3.32 10.18 2.84
N ARG A 73 -3.33 10.19 4.18
CA ARG A 73 -2.44 11.06 4.98
C ARG A 73 -0.97 10.67 4.82
N CYS A 74 -0.68 9.38 4.71
CA CYS A 74 0.68 8.90 4.42
C CYS A 74 1.19 9.41 3.06
N LEU A 75 0.37 9.33 2.01
CA LEU A 75 0.74 9.85 0.68
C LEU A 75 0.92 11.37 0.69
N GLU A 76 0.08 12.10 1.43
CA GLU A 76 0.17 13.55 1.55
C GLU A 76 1.47 14.03 2.22
N ASN A 77 1.94 13.28 3.22
CA ASN A 77 3.19 13.56 3.92
C ASN A 77 4.44 13.32 3.06
N THR A 78 4.30 12.76 1.86
CA THR A 78 5.41 12.61 0.92
C THR A 78 5.79 13.98 0.33
N ASN A 79 7.07 14.34 0.38
CA ASN A 79 7.61 15.61 -0.15
C ASN A 79 7.79 15.61 -1.68
N ASN A 80 6.87 14.98 -2.42
CA ASN A 80 6.94 14.87 -3.88
C ASN A 80 5.65 15.41 -4.52
N ARG A 81 5.80 16.37 -5.45
CA ARG A 81 4.67 17.01 -6.15
C ARG A 81 3.85 15.99 -6.96
N TRP A 82 4.50 15.05 -7.64
CA TRP A 82 3.84 13.97 -8.36
C TRP A 82 2.97 13.12 -7.44
N VAL A 83 3.47 12.83 -6.23
CA VAL A 83 2.69 12.07 -5.24
C VAL A 83 1.45 12.84 -4.82
N ARG A 84 1.56 14.13 -4.53
CA ARG A 84 0.41 14.94 -4.09
C ARG A 84 -0.65 15.12 -5.16
N PHE A 85 -0.25 15.35 -6.42
CA PHE A 85 -1.19 15.72 -7.49
C PHE A 85 -1.61 14.57 -8.40
N VAL A 86 -0.88 13.44 -8.41
CA VAL A 86 -1.20 12.31 -9.29
C VAL A 86 -1.40 11.02 -8.50
N VAL A 87 -0.40 10.59 -7.71
CA VAL A 87 -0.48 9.31 -7.00
C VAL A 87 -1.60 9.33 -5.96
N LYS A 88 -1.64 10.35 -5.09
CA LYS A 88 -2.64 10.49 -4.04
C LYS A 88 -4.07 10.42 -4.60
N PRO A 89 -4.50 11.29 -5.54
CA PRO A 89 -5.88 11.25 -6.01
C PRO A 89 -6.23 9.92 -6.70
N LEU A 90 -5.34 9.35 -7.51
CA LEU A 90 -5.59 8.08 -8.18
C LEU A 90 -5.70 6.91 -7.21
N TYR A 91 -4.78 6.82 -6.25
CA TYR A 91 -4.77 5.74 -5.26
C TYR A 91 -5.94 5.89 -4.28
N THR A 92 -6.28 7.12 -3.89
CA THR A 92 -7.46 7.41 -3.06
C THR A 92 -8.74 6.95 -3.74
N ALA A 93 -8.89 7.27 -5.03
CA ALA A 93 -10.05 6.83 -5.80
C ALA A 93 -10.09 5.29 -5.90
N ALA A 94 -8.96 4.65 -6.19
CA ALA A 94 -8.88 3.20 -6.29
C ALA A 94 -9.27 2.49 -5.00
N VAL A 95 -8.72 2.93 -3.86
CA VAL A 95 -9.05 2.39 -2.54
C VAL A 95 -10.51 2.66 -2.18
N GLY A 96 -11.02 3.87 -2.44
CA GLY A 96 -12.43 4.20 -2.21
C GLY A 96 -13.41 3.35 -3.02
N ILE A 97 -13.11 3.11 -4.30
CA ILE A 97 -13.90 2.21 -5.17
C ILE A 97 -13.86 0.79 -4.64
N ASN A 98 -12.69 0.31 -4.20
CA ASN A 98 -12.53 -1.02 -3.64
C ASN A 98 -13.34 -1.20 -2.35
N SER A 99 -13.20 -0.27 -1.40
CA SER A 99 -13.97 -0.25 -0.15
C SER A 99 -15.48 -0.21 -0.40
N TRP A 100 -15.92 0.58 -1.39
CA TRP A 100 -17.33 0.63 -1.80
C TRP A 100 -17.81 -0.70 -2.41
N TRP A 101 -17.02 -1.30 -3.30
CA TRP A 101 -17.34 -2.59 -3.93
C TRP A 101 -17.48 -3.70 -2.88
N LYS A 102 -16.53 -3.79 -1.96
CA LYS A 102 -16.51 -4.76 -0.85
C LYS A 102 -17.72 -4.63 0.08
N LYS A 103 -18.16 -3.39 0.34
CA LYS A 103 -19.42 -3.12 1.05
C LYS A 103 -20.65 -3.65 0.29
N ILE A 104 -20.70 -3.49 -1.03
CA ILE A 104 -21.82 -3.97 -1.87
C ILE A 104 -21.93 -5.49 -1.86
N ILE A 105 -20.81 -6.20 -2.00
CA ILE A 105 -20.80 -7.66 -2.01
C ILE A 105 -20.94 -8.27 -0.60
N LYS A 106 -21.14 -7.43 0.44
CA LYS A 106 -21.21 -7.81 1.85
C LYS A 106 -20.02 -8.67 2.32
N ASN A 107 -18.87 -8.46 1.70
CA ASN A 107 -17.64 -9.16 2.01
C ASN A 107 -16.57 -8.11 2.34
N PRO A 108 -16.41 -7.82 3.64
CA PRO A 108 -15.32 -7.07 4.24
C PRO A 108 -13.93 -7.22 3.66
N CYS A 109 -13.72 -8.50 3.36
CA CYS A 109 -12.58 -9.37 3.56
C CYS A 109 -12.94 -10.66 2.80
#